data_AF-A0A6L4B6V0-F1
#
_entry.id   AF-A0A6L4B6V0-F1
#
_cell.length_a   1.000
_cell.length_b   1.000
_cell.length_c   1.000
_cell.angle_alpha   90.00
_cell.angle_beta   90.00
_cell.angle_gamma   90.00
#
_symmetry.space_group_name_H-M   'P 1'
#
loop_
_entity.id
_entity.type
_entity.pdbx_description
1 polymer ?
#
loop_
_entity_poly.entity_id
_entity_poly.type
_entity_poly.pdbx_seq_one_letter_code
_entity_poly.pdbx_strand_id
1 'polypeptide(L)'
;MQPFRLADHPSRPMHPVPPKPLPPPGDDALDQARRDFLAAGHTLENIRRDFPEWHRGRPRYLLWAIDADRPAIRENVARAAHHLQDILLADYVRQPHITLALCGFPTDEPQQDDDFGPSALLAQLKALRRAACAPFMLQIGQLASFSSAPFLAAQDLEGGLGVLHDALSPTTHPSGGPYVPHVTVGLYKGRYPTPQVQARLDAHAARPVLCPVDRISLMSYAASEIGGPLAHLADYDLASQVLVWHDDPLHLKLQAASSSSTGIRSHPDGSAIH
;
A
#
# COMPACT_ATOMS: atom_id res chain seq x y z
N MET A 1 77.93 -27.00 -1.84
CA MET A 1 77.16 -27.64 -0.74
C MET A 1 76.41 -26.54 -0.03
N GLN A 2 75.09 -26.38 0.04
CA GLN A 2 73.86 -27.01 -0.45
C GLN A 2 72.88 -25.85 -0.78
N PRO A 3 71.90 -25.98 -1.70
CA PRO A 3 70.84 -24.99 -1.83
C PRO A 3 69.72 -25.23 -0.81
N PHE A 4 69.25 -24.16 -0.18
CA PHE A 4 68.08 -24.14 0.71
C PHE A 4 66.80 -24.45 -0.08
N ARG A 5 66.05 -25.49 0.33
CA ARG A 5 64.72 -25.81 -0.20
C ARG A 5 63.67 -24.90 0.46
N LEU A 6 62.85 -24.24 -0.35
CA LEU A 6 61.59 -23.65 0.06
C LEU A 6 60.58 -24.80 0.29
N ALA A 7 59.91 -24.83 1.43
CA ALA A 7 58.87 -25.81 1.72
C ALA A 7 57.55 -25.36 1.08
N ASP A 8 57.03 -26.15 0.15
CA ASP A 8 55.67 -26.04 -0.36
C ASP A 8 54.67 -26.48 0.71
N HIS A 9 53.80 -25.58 1.14
CA HIS A 9 52.57 -25.93 1.86
C HIS A 9 51.42 -26.09 0.85
N PRO A 10 50.67 -27.20 0.86
CA PRO A 10 49.51 -27.33 -0.01
C PRO A 10 48.37 -26.43 0.48
N SER A 11 48.00 -25.46 -0.34
CA SER A 11 46.78 -24.66 -0.17
C SER A 11 45.55 -25.56 -0.18
N ARG A 12 44.81 -25.56 0.92
CA ARG A 12 43.54 -26.28 1.08
C ARG A 12 42.48 -25.62 0.17
N PRO A 13 41.73 -26.36 -0.67
CA PRO A 13 40.68 -25.75 -1.46
C PRO A 13 39.56 -25.24 -0.56
N MET A 14 39.30 -23.93 -0.63
CA MET A 14 38.12 -23.31 -0.02
C MET A 14 36.91 -23.75 -0.83
N HIS A 15 36.10 -24.66 -0.28
CA HIS A 15 34.78 -24.92 -0.81
C HIS A 15 33.93 -23.64 -0.63
N PRO A 16 33.23 -23.16 -1.66
CA PRO A 16 32.32 -22.04 -1.50
C PRO A 16 31.23 -22.44 -0.51
N VAL A 17 31.13 -21.67 0.58
CA VAL A 17 29.98 -21.75 1.49
C VAL A 17 28.75 -21.42 0.65
N PRO A 18 27.74 -22.32 0.55
CA PRO A 18 26.53 -21.99 -0.19
C PRO A 18 25.92 -20.73 0.42
N PRO A 19 25.43 -19.77 -0.40
CA PRO A 19 24.78 -18.58 0.12
C PRO A 19 23.65 -19.02 1.05
N LYS A 20 23.62 -18.44 2.25
CA LYS A 20 22.49 -18.60 3.16
C LYS A 20 21.21 -18.25 2.38
N PRO A 21 20.13 -19.07 2.45
CA PRO A 21 18.88 -18.73 1.78
C PRO A 21 18.49 -17.31 2.18
N LEU A 22 18.20 -16.46 1.19
CA LEU A 22 17.59 -15.16 1.45
C LEU A 22 16.30 -15.40 2.23
N PRO A 23 16.07 -14.68 3.35
CA PRO A 23 14.77 -14.72 4.01
C PRO A 23 13.70 -14.32 2.99
N PRO A 24 12.45 -14.81 3.12
CA PRO A 24 11.39 -14.46 2.21
C PRO A 24 11.23 -12.92 2.17
N PRO A 25 10.96 -12.33 1.00
CA PRO A 25 11.04 -10.88 0.76
C PRO A 25 10.11 -9.99 1.63
N GLY A 26 9.27 -10.57 2.49
CA GLY A 26 8.44 -9.84 3.45
C GLY A 26 9.12 -9.49 4.78
N ASP A 27 10.12 -10.27 5.22
CA ASP A 27 10.71 -10.09 6.56
C ASP A 27 11.68 -8.89 6.58
N ASP A 28 12.41 -8.66 5.50
CA ASP A 28 13.43 -7.60 5.41
C ASP A 28 12.82 -6.18 5.51
N ALA A 29 11.66 -5.96 4.88
CA ALA A 29 10.98 -4.67 4.88
C ALA A 29 10.41 -4.34 6.27
N LEU A 30 9.88 -5.34 6.97
CA LEU A 30 9.35 -5.18 8.32
C LEU A 30 10.47 -4.96 9.35
N ASP A 31 11.57 -5.69 9.20
CA ASP A 31 12.77 -5.50 10.02
C ASP A 31 13.38 -4.10 9.79
N GLN A 32 13.38 -3.62 8.55
CA GLN A 32 13.79 -2.24 8.25
C GLN A 32 12.85 -1.23 8.89
N ALA A 33 11.53 -1.42 8.80
CA ALA A 33 10.57 -0.55 9.48
C ALA A 33 10.79 -0.49 11.00
N ARG A 34 11.10 -1.63 11.64
CA ARG A 34 11.47 -1.68 13.06
C ARG A 34 12.74 -0.89 13.37
N ARG A 35 13.78 -1.01 12.54
CA ARG A 35 15.03 -0.24 12.70
C ARG A 35 14.76 1.25 12.57
N ASP A 36 14.03 1.67 11.54
CA ASP A 36 13.70 3.08 11.30
C ASP A 36 12.82 3.66 12.41
N PHE A 37 11.87 2.87 12.91
CA PHE A 37 11.04 3.26 14.04
C PHE A 37 11.87 3.51 15.30
N LEU A 38 12.78 2.60 15.64
CA LEU A 38 13.68 2.79 16.78
C LEU A 38 14.62 3.99 16.57
N ALA A 39 15.16 4.15 15.36
CA ALA A 39 16.04 5.26 15.00
C ALA A 39 15.36 6.64 15.07
N ALA A 40 14.04 6.72 14.86
CA ALA A 40 13.27 7.96 14.99
C ALA A 40 13.31 8.56 16.41
N GLY A 41 13.60 7.75 17.43
CA GLY A 41 13.71 8.14 18.84
C GLY A 41 12.38 8.46 19.52
N HIS A 42 11.47 9.16 18.84
CA HIS A 42 10.11 9.46 19.30
C HIS A 42 9.08 9.23 18.19
N THR A 43 7.85 8.89 18.59
CA THR A 43 6.70 8.94 17.70
C THR A 43 6.42 10.37 17.24
N LEU A 44 5.81 10.50 16.08
CA LEU A 44 5.28 11.75 15.56
C LEU A 44 3.85 11.94 16.06
N GLU A 45 3.60 13.11 16.65
CA GLU A 45 2.27 13.50 17.09
C GLU A 45 1.41 13.89 15.89
N ASN A 46 0.24 13.24 15.79
CA ASN A 46 -0.80 13.61 14.86
C ASN A 46 -1.83 14.48 15.57
N ILE A 47 -2.23 15.56 14.91
CA ILE A 47 -3.22 16.51 15.41
C ILE A 47 -4.49 16.42 14.59
N ARG A 48 -5.63 16.43 15.28
CA ARG A 48 -6.94 16.44 14.63
C ARG A 48 -7.32 17.84 14.20
N ARG A 49 -6.92 18.21 12.99
CA ARG A 49 -7.30 19.45 12.34
C ARG A 49 -7.43 19.26 10.84
N ASP A 50 -7.99 20.27 10.21
CA ASP A 50 -7.89 20.47 8.77
C ASP A 50 -6.47 20.96 8.39
N PHE A 51 -6.06 20.66 7.15
CA PHE A 51 -4.79 21.04 6.54
C PHE A 51 -5.02 21.77 5.20
N PRO A 52 -5.65 22.96 5.22
CA PRO A 52 -5.96 23.73 4.01
C PRO A 52 -4.72 24.11 3.20
N GLU A 53 -3.56 24.24 3.85
CA GLU A 53 -2.27 24.47 3.21
C GLU A 53 -1.87 23.34 2.23
N TRP A 54 -2.29 22.11 2.52
CA TRP A 54 -2.02 20.94 1.69
C TRP A 54 -3.10 20.77 0.62
N HIS A 55 -4.36 20.71 1.02
CA HIS A 55 -5.41 20.36 0.07
C HIS A 55 -5.88 21.54 -0.79
N ARG A 56 -5.59 22.79 -0.41
CA ARG A 56 -5.85 24.01 -1.22
C ARG A 56 -7.29 24.11 -1.72
N GLY A 57 -8.25 23.74 -0.87
CA GLY A 57 -9.69 23.71 -1.20
C GLY A 57 -10.15 22.49 -2.00
N ARG A 58 -9.25 21.57 -2.40
CA ARG A 58 -9.61 20.31 -3.06
C ARG A 58 -10.11 19.32 -1.99
N PRO A 59 -11.37 18.85 -2.06
CA PRO A 59 -12.03 18.24 -0.90
C PRO A 59 -11.69 16.76 -0.70
N ARG A 60 -11.15 16.08 -1.70
CA ARG A 60 -10.93 14.62 -1.66
C ARG A 60 -9.61 14.23 -2.25
N TYR A 61 -9.03 13.18 -1.70
CA TYR A 61 -7.79 12.59 -2.18
C TYR A 61 -7.98 11.12 -2.50
N LEU A 62 -7.40 10.67 -3.61
CA LEU A 62 -7.57 9.31 -4.13
C LEU A 62 -6.37 8.42 -3.84
N LEU A 63 -6.63 7.13 -3.70
CA LEU A 63 -5.63 6.07 -3.59
C LEU A 63 -6.16 4.77 -4.19
N TRP A 64 -5.25 3.91 -4.62
CA TRP A 64 -5.51 2.49 -4.82
C TRP A 64 -5.19 1.73 -3.53
N ALA A 65 -6.07 0.81 -3.15
CA ALA A 65 -5.88 -0.02 -1.97
C ALA A 65 -6.47 -1.42 -2.15
N ILE A 66 -5.98 -2.37 -1.38
CA ILE A 66 -6.69 -3.62 -1.10
C ILE A 66 -7.68 -3.34 0.02
N ASP A 67 -8.94 -3.66 -0.22
CA ASP A 67 -9.95 -3.71 0.83
C ASP A 67 -9.69 -4.91 1.75
N ALA A 68 -9.24 -4.61 2.96
CA ALA A 68 -8.94 -5.60 3.98
C ALA A 68 -10.02 -5.61 5.08
N ASP A 69 -11.17 -4.97 4.87
CA ASP A 69 -12.25 -4.80 5.85
C ASP A 69 -13.08 -6.08 6.03
N ARG A 70 -12.41 -7.12 6.54
CA ARG A 70 -12.99 -8.44 6.83
C ARG A 70 -13.16 -8.63 8.34
N PRO A 71 -14.15 -9.41 8.80
CA PRO A 71 -14.41 -9.61 10.23
C PRO A 71 -13.16 -9.95 11.05
N ALA A 72 -12.37 -10.94 10.62
CA ALA A 72 -11.16 -11.36 11.34
C ALA A 72 -10.05 -10.28 11.37
N ILE A 73 -9.94 -9.45 10.33
CA ILE A 73 -8.97 -8.36 10.28
C ILE A 73 -9.45 -7.18 11.14
N ARG A 74 -10.73 -6.83 11.08
CA ARG A 74 -11.34 -5.84 11.98
C ARG A 74 -11.12 -6.18 13.45
N GLU A 75 -11.33 -7.45 13.83
CA GLU A 75 -11.09 -7.92 15.19
C GLU A 75 -9.63 -7.75 15.62
N ASN A 76 -8.69 -8.06 14.72
CA ASN A 76 -7.26 -7.85 14.99
C ASN A 76 -6.90 -6.36 15.13
N VAL A 77 -7.42 -5.50 14.25
CA VAL A 77 -7.22 -4.05 14.32
C VAL A 77 -7.81 -3.51 15.63
N ALA A 78 -9.03 -3.91 15.99
CA ALA A 78 -9.67 -3.49 17.25
C ALA A 78 -8.87 -3.94 18.48
N ARG A 79 -8.35 -5.18 18.49
CA ARG A 79 -7.51 -5.68 19.58
C ARG A 79 -6.20 -4.88 19.70
N ALA A 80 -5.56 -4.59 18.57
CA ALA A 80 -4.34 -3.77 18.55
C ALA A 80 -4.61 -2.32 18.98
N ALA A 81 -5.71 -1.72 18.51
CA ALA A 81 -6.12 -0.38 18.89
C ALA A 81 -6.44 -0.29 20.39
N HIS A 82 -7.16 -1.26 20.94
CA HIS A 82 -7.43 -1.33 22.37
C HIS A 82 -6.14 -1.46 23.20
N HIS A 83 -5.20 -2.30 22.77
CA HIS A 83 -3.89 -2.46 23.41
C HIS A 83 -3.06 -1.18 23.44
N LEU A 84 -3.29 -0.26 22.49
CA LEU A 84 -2.56 1.01 22.34
C LEU A 84 -3.43 2.25 22.64
N GLN A 85 -4.64 2.08 23.20
CA GLN A 85 -5.67 3.13 23.27
C GLN A 85 -5.23 4.43 23.97
N ASP A 86 -4.32 4.34 24.94
CA ASP A 86 -3.80 5.48 25.70
C ASP A 86 -2.79 6.33 24.91
N ILE A 87 -2.29 5.84 23.77
CA ILE A 87 -1.33 6.57 22.90
C ILE A 87 -1.87 6.86 21.49
N LEU A 88 -3.08 6.38 21.18
CA LEU A 88 -3.74 6.63 19.89
C LEU A 88 -4.63 7.86 19.91
N LEU A 89 -4.72 8.51 18.75
CA LEU A 89 -5.65 9.59 18.46
C LEU A 89 -7.08 9.06 18.46
N ALA A 90 -7.99 9.78 19.11
CA ALA A 90 -9.39 9.42 19.17
C ALA A 90 -10.07 9.51 17.79
N ASP A 91 -11.15 8.74 17.63
CA ASP A 91 -12.05 8.75 16.47
C ASP A 91 -11.36 8.50 15.11
N TYR A 92 -10.31 7.69 15.10
CA TYR A 92 -9.81 7.09 13.86
C TYR A 92 -10.84 6.05 13.37
N VAL A 93 -11.41 6.27 12.18
CA VAL A 93 -12.52 5.46 11.65
C VAL A 93 -12.26 4.90 10.25
N ARG A 94 -11.02 4.95 9.75
CA ARG A 94 -10.67 4.27 8.49
C ARG A 94 -10.86 2.77 8.64
N GLN A 95 -11.55 2.20 7.66
CA GLN A 95 -11.71 0.76 7.51
C GLN A 95 -10.33 0.13 7.26
N PRO A 96 -10.09 -1.12 7.70
CA PRO A 96 -8.85 -1.85 7.37
C PRO A 96 -8.60 -1.90 5.86
N HIS A 97 -7.45 -1.39 5.43
CA HIS A 97 -7.03 -1.39 4.02
C HIS A 97 -5.51 -1.45 3.94
N ILE A 98 -5.00 -1.89 2.80
CA ILE A 98 -3.57 -1.83 2.46
C ILE A 98 -3.42 -0.88 1.27
N THR A 99 -2.81 0.28 1.49
CA THR A 99 -2.55 1.24 0.42
C THR A 99 -1.54 0.67 -0.57
N LEU A 100 -1.92 0.62 -1.84
CA LEU A 100 -1.04 0.22 -2.94
C LEU A 100 -0.37 1.43 -3.58
N ALA A 101 -1.11 2.50 -3.83
CA ALA A 101 -0.57 3.71 -4.44
C ALA A 101 -1.39 4.94 -4.06
N LEU A 102 -0.72 6.02 -3.71
CA LEU A 102 -1.35 7.34 -3.64
C LEU A 102 -1.56 7.87 -5.06
N CYS A 103 -2.73 8.43 -5.33
CA CYS A 103 -3.06 8.98 -6.65
C CYS A 103 -2.91 10.50 -6.63
N GLY A 104 -3.84 11.20 -5.97
CA GLY A 104 -3.88 12.66 -6.00
C GLY A 104 -5.29 13.21 -5.78
N PHE A 105 -5.43 14.52 -5.95
CA PHE A 105 -6.70 15.25 -5.94
C PHE A 105 -7.40 15.11 -7.30
N PRO A 106 -8.64 14.59 -7.36
CA PRO A 106 -9.31 14.35 -8.63
C PRO A 106 -9.69 15.66 -9.34
N THR A 107 -9.30 15.79 -10.61
CA THR A 107 -9.61 16.95 -11.46
C THR A 107 -9.63 16.56 -12.94
N ASP A 108 -10.45 17.25 -13.73
CA ASP A 108 -10.49 17.05 -15.19
C ASP A 108 -9.36 17.82 -15.90
N GLU A 109 -8.80 18.82 -15.21
CA GLU A 109 -7.73 19.69 -15.70
C GLU A 109 -6.56 19.67 -14.71
N PRO A 110 -5.65 18.66 -14.79
CA PRO A 110 -4.48 18.60 -13.92
C PRO A 110 -3.53 19.77 -14.16
N GLN A 111 -3.18 20.49 -13.09
CA GLN A 111 -2.27 21.63 -13.11
C GLN A 111 -1.14 21.50 -12.07
N GLN A 112 -1.32 20.66 -11.06
CA GLN A 112 -0.39 20.42 -9.96
C GLN A 112 0.12 18.98 -9.98
N ASP A 113 1.29 18.73 -9.40
CA ASP A 113 1.91 17.39 -9.35
C ASP A 113 1.07 16.36 -8.57
N ASP A 114 0.24 16.85 -7.64
CA ASP A 114 -0.67 16.04 -6.83
C ASP A 114 -2.10 16.02 -7.39
N ASP A 115 -2.32 16.48 -8.62
CA ASP A 115 -3.60 16.35 -9.32
C ASP A 115 -3.71 15.00 -10.02
N PHE A 116 -4.89 14.39 -9.98
CA PHE A 116 -5.18 13.10 -10.57
C PHE A 116 -6.33 13.20 -11.57
N GLY A 117 -5.98 13.21 -12.86
CA GLY A 117 -6.96 13.30 -13.93
C GLY A 117 -7.17 12.00 -14.71
N PRO A 118 -8.11 12.02 -15.68
CA PRO A 118 -8.49 10.81 -16.42
C PRO A 118 -7.34 10.14 -17.18
N SER A 119 -6.37 10.91 -17.66
CA SER A 119 -5.16 10.38 -18.31
C SER A 119 -4.29 9.55 -17.36
N ALA A 120 -4.16 9.99 -16.09
CA ALA A 120 -3.41 9.26 -15.07
C ALA A 120 -4.11 7.95 -14.70
N LEU A 121 -5.44 8.00 -14.51
CA LEU A 121 -6.25 6.79 -14.31
C LEU A 121 -6.11 5.81 -15.46
N LEU A 122 -6.23 6.27 -16.71
CA LEU A 122 -6.08 5.41 -17.89
C LEU A 122 -4.68 4.79 -17.98
N ALA A 123 -3.64 5.54 -17.61
CA ALA A 123 -2.27 5.02 -17.57
C ALA A 123 -2.10 3.92 -16.51
N GLN A 124 -2.65 4.11 -15.31
CA GLN A 124 -2.66 3.09 -14.25
C GLN A 124 -3.45 1.84 -14.68
N LEU A 125 -4.62 1.99 -15.29
CA LEU A 125 -5.41 0.84 -15.79
C LEU A 125 -4.66 0.07 -16.89
N LYS A 126 -3.95 0.77 -17.79
CA LYS A 126 -3.08 0.11 -18.78
C LYS A 126 -1.92 -0.61 -18.11
N ALA A 127 -1.33 -0.05 -17.07
CA ALA A 127 -0.25 -0.68 -16.32
C ALA A 127 -0.73 -1.94 -15.59
N LEU A 128 -1.88 -1.89 -14.91
CA LEU A 128 -2.50 -3.05 -14.25
C LEU A 128 -2.77 -4.20 -15.23
N ARG A 129 -3.34 -3.90 -16.41
CA ARG A 129 -3.58 -4.92 -17.45
C ARG A 129 -2.30 -5.55 -17.99
N ARG A 130 -1.23 -4.76 -18.15
CA ARG A 130 0.08 -5.27 -18.57
C ARG A 130 0.75 -6.12 -17.49
N ALA A 131 0.60 -5.73 -16.22
CA ALA A 131 1.13 -6.48 -15.09
C ALA A 131 0.42 -7.83 -14.95
N ALA A 132 -0.85 -7.91 -15.33
CA ALA A 132 -1.65 -9.14 -15.37
C ALA A 132 -1.54 -9.95 -14.06
N CYS A 133 -1.55 -9.25 -12.93
CA CYS A 133 -1.44 -9.85 -11.60
C CYS A 133 -2.62 -10.81 -11.37
N ALA A 134 -2.32 -12.07 -11.06
CA ALA A 134 -3.33 -13.04 -10.68
C ALA A 134 -3.81 -12.77 -9.22
N PRO A 135 -5.01 -13.22 -8.85
CA PRO A 135 -5.42 -13.27 -7.45
C PRO A 135 -4.38 -13.97 -6.58
N PHE A 136 -4.19 -13.48 -5.36
CA PHE A 136 -3.10 -13.93 -4.49
C PHE A 136 -3.49 -13.90 -3.01
N MET A 137 -2.64 -14.46 -2.15
CA MET A 137 -2.87 -14.58 -0.71
C MET A 137 -1.93 -13.69 0.10
N LEU A 138 -2.50 -12.99 1.07
CA LEU A 138 -1.78 -12.27 2.11
C LEU A 138 -1.91 -12.95 3.46
N GLN A 139 -0.93 -12.74 4.33
CA GLN A 139 -1.05 -12.99 5.76
C GLN A 139 -0.90 -11.68 6.54
N ILE A 140 -1.87 -11.33 7.38
CA ILE A 140 -1.91 -10.06 8.13
C ILE A 140 -1.96 -10.34 9.62
N GLY A 141 -1.09 -9.72 10.43
CA GLY A 141 -1.31 -9.75 11.88
C GLY A 141 -0.15 -9.43 12.81
N GLN A 142 1.09 -9.30 12.33
CA GLN A 142 2.19 -8.85 13.20
C GLN A 142 2.06 -7.35 13.48
N LEU A 143 2.00 -6.96 14.76
CA LEU A 143 1.94 -5.56 15.14
C LEU A 143 3.32 -4.92 15.04
N ALA A 144 3.42 -3.83 14.30
CA ALA A 144 4.63 -3.03 14.11
C ALA A 144 4.24 -1.55 13.99
N SER A 145 5.20 -0.68 13.65
CA SER A 145 4.95 0.75 13.63
C SER A 145 5.87 1.51 12.70
N PHE A 146 5.33 2.57 12.09
CA PHE A 146 6.11 3.73 11.67
C PHE A 146 6.17 4.74 12.81
N SER A 147 6.94 5.81 12.67
CA SER A 147 6.97 6.86 13.68
C SER A 147 5.61 7.56 13.85
N SER A 148 4.77 7.63 12.82
CA SER A 148 3.45 8.30 12.86
C SER A 148 2.27 7.41 13.23
N ALA A 149 2.36 6.08 13.03
CA ALA A 149 1.24 5.18 13.16
C ALA A 149 1.67 3.73 13.47
N PRO A 150 1.03 3.03 14.42
CA PRO A 150 1.12 1.58 14.52
C PRO A 150 0.25 0.91 13.44
N PHE A 151 0.67 -0.29 13.02
CA PHE A 151 0.03 -1.03 11.96
C PHE A 151 0.16 -2.54 12.14
N LEU A 152 -0.75 -3.31 11.54
CA LEU A 152 -0.58 -4.74 11.31
C LEU A 152 0.16 -4.94 9.99
N ALA A 153 1.29 -5.63 10.02
CA ALA A 153 2.06 -5.95 8.83
C ALA A 153 1.29 -6.94 7.94
N ALA A 154 1.37 -6.72 6.63
CA ALA A 154 0.84 -7.62 5.63
C ALA A 154 2.01 -8.32 4.91
N GLN A 155 2.12 -9.63 5.09
CA GLN A 155 3.10 -10.45 4.39
C GLN A 155 2.49 -10.95 3.08
N ASP A 156 3.21 -10.71 1.98
CA ASP A 156 2.87 -11.22 0.66
C ASP A 156 3.37 -12.65 0.50
N LEU A 157 2.45 -13.61 0.36
CA LEU A 157 2.82 -15.03 0.26
C LEU A 157 3.15 -15.43 -1.19
N GLU A 158 2.70 -14.65 -2.16
CA GLU A 158 2.69 -15.04 -3.58
C GLU A 158 3.23 -13.95 -4.52
N GLY A 159 3.59 -12.78 -4.00
CA GLY A 159 4.28 -11.69 -4.72
C GLY A 159 3.35 -10.70 -5.43
N GLY A 160 2.04 -10.77 -5.21
CA GLY A 160 1.06 -9.90 -5.88
C GLY A 160 1.12 -8.42 -5.46
N LEU A 161 1.50 -8.13 -4.21
CA LEU A 161 1.61 -6.74 -3.72
C LEU A 161 2.68 -5.96 -4.46
N GLY A 162 3.86 -6.56 -4.64
CA GLY A 162 4.96 -5.91 -5.36
C GLY A 162 4.57 -5.60 -6.80
N VAL A 163 3.99 -6.58 -7.49
CA VAL A 163 3.50 -6.42 -8.87
C VAL A 163 2.48 -5.28 -9.00
N LEU A 164 1.52 -5.21 -8.08
CA LEU A 164 0.50 -4.17 -8.10
C LEU A 164 1.05 -2.79 -7.72
N HIS A 165 1.91 -2.72 -6.70
CA HIS A 165 2.56 -1.48 -6.27
C HIS A 165 3.40 -0.89 -7.42
N ASP A 166 4.26 -1.70 -8.03
CA ASP A 166 5.14 -1.27 -9.13
C ASP A 166 4.33 -0.82 -10.36
N ALA A 167 3.20 -1.47 -10.66
CA ALA A 167 2.33 -1.09 -11.76
C ALA A 167 1.64 0.27 -11.53
N LEU A 168 1.31 0.60 -10.27
CA LEU A 168 0.52 1.77 -9.91
C LEU A 168 1.36 2.99 -9.49
N SER A 169 2.56 2.76 -8.97
CA SER A 169 3.50 3.76 -8.47
C SER A 169 4.85 3.64 -9.21
N PRO A 170 4.92 4.08 -10.47
CA PRO A 170 6.16 4.02 -11.25
C PRO A 170 7.26 4.97 -10.75
N THR A 171 6.95 5.86 -9.80
CA THR A 171 7.90 6.74 -9.12
C THR A 171 8.03 6.35 -7.65
N THR A 172 9.23 6.55 -7.11
CA THR A 172 9.61 6.20 -5.73
C THR A 172 8.61 6.75 -4.72
N HIS A 173 8.29 5.94 -3.70
CA HIS A 173 7.42 6.31 -2.58
C HIS A 173 7.81 7.70 -2.03
N PRO A 174 6.86 8.61 -1.70
CA PRO A 174 7.18 9.98 -1.27
C PRO A 174 8.13 10.09 -0.08
N SER A 175 8.22 9.03 0.73
CA SER A 175 9.12 8.90 1.88
C SER A 175 10.53 8.40 1.54
N GLY A 176 10.80 8.01 0.30
CA GLY A 176 12.11 7.52 -0.17
C GLY A 176 12.54 6.15 0.38
N GLY A 177 11.73 5.50 1.21
CA GLY A 177 11.99 4.19 1.80
C GLY A 177 11.32 3.03 1.05
N PRO A 178 11.63 1.77 1.41
CA PRO A 178 10.98 0.59 0.83
C PRO A 178 9.47 0.62 1.11
N TYR A 179 8.69 0.09 0.17
CA TYR A 179 7.26 -0.12 0.38
C TYR A 179 7.06 -1.18 1.46
N VAL A 180 6.38 -0.80 2.55
CA VAL A 180 6.03 -1.70 3.65
C VAL A 180 4.50 -1.85 3.66
N PRO A 181 3.95 -2.95 3.13
CA PRO A 181 2.51 -3.16 3.08
C PRO A 181 1.94 -3.41 4.49
N HIS A 182 0.89 -2.67 4.82
CA HIS A 182 0.37 -2.64 6.19
C HIS A 182 -1.10 -2.24 6.26
N VAL A 183 -1.75 -2.64 7.35
CA VAL A 183 -3.08 -2.15 7.76
C VAL A 183 -2.88 -1.22 8.96
N THR A 184 -3.17 0.07 8.78
CA THR A 184 -3.03 1.06 9.86
C THR A 184 -4.01 0.77 11.00
N VAL A 185 -3.51 0.75 12.24
CA VAL A 185 -4.33 0.53 13.45
C VAL A 185 -4.89 1.83 14.01
N GLY A 186 -4.15 2.93 13.86
CA GLY A 186 -4.51 4.25 14.32
C GLY A 186 -3.35 5.23 14.10
N LEU A 187 -3.44 6.42 14.68
CA LEU A 187 -2.40 7.44 14.61
C LEU A 187 -1.93 7.80 16.02
N TYR A 188 -0.63 8.05 16.23
CA TYR A 188 -0.16 8.48 17.55
C TYR A 188 -0.66 9.89 17.86
N LYS A 189 -1.21 10.11 19.07
CA LYS A 189 -1.70 11.43 19.52
C LYS A 189 -0.63 12.29 20.20
N GLY A 190 0.60 11.82 20.24
CA GLY A 190 1.65 12.45 21.03
C GLY A 190 3.03 11.91 20.69
N ARG A 191 4.04 12.52 21.31
CA ARG A 191 5.45 12.13 21.19
C ARG A 191 5.81 11.18 22.33
N TYR A 192 6.04 9.91 22.00
CA TYR A 192 6.41 8.85 22.93
C TYR A 192 7.76 8.26 22.55
N PRO A 193 8.64 7.90 23.50
CA PRO A 193 9.91 7.25 23.18
C PRO A 193 9.71 5.94 22.43
N THR A 194 10.29 5.80 21.24
CA THR A 194 10.06 4.62 20.38
C THR A 194 10.51 3.30 21.02
N PRO A 195 11.55 3.22 21.88
CA PRO A 195 11.85 1.97 22.59
C PRO A 195 10.74 1.53 23.56
N GLN A 196 10.06 2.47 24.22
CA GLN A 196 8.95 2.16 25.13
C GLN A 196 7.73 1.69 24.35
N VAL A 197 7.43 2.35 23.23
CA VAL A 197 6.36 1.93 22.34
C VAL A 197 6.68 0.55 21.73
N GLN A 198 7.91 0.31 21.27
CA GLN A 198 8.33 -0.99 20.74
C GLN A 198 8.12 -2.13 21.75
N ALA A 199 8.46 -1.93 23.02
CA ALA A 199 8.19 -2.93 24.05
C ALA A 199 6.70 -3.28 24.18
N ARG A 200 5.81 -2.29 23.98
CA ARG A 200 4.36 -2.54 23.94
C ARG A 200 3.93 -3.27 22.67
N LEU A 201 4.52 -2.97 21.52
CA LEU A 201 4.25 -3.70 20.27
C LEU A 201 4.64 -5.17 20.42
N ASP A 202 5.83 -5.44 20.97
CA ASP A 202 6.34 -6.81 21.20
C ASP A 202 5.50 -7.59 22.23
N ALA A 203 4.87 -6.90 23.19
CA ALA A 203 3.96 -7.52 24.17
C ALA A 203 2.57 -7.89 23.58
N HIS A 204 2.24 -7.45 22.37
CA HIS A 204 0.97 -7.78 21.73
C HIS A 204 1.03 -9.17 21.09
N ALA A 205 0.10 -10.06 21.47
CA ALA A 205 0.00 -11.37 20.85
C ALA A 205 -0.54 -11.27 19.40
N ALA A 206 0.33 -11.52 18.43
CA ALA A 206 -0.04 -11.60 17.02
C ALA A 206 -1.04 -12.74 16.77
N ARG A 207 -2.01 -12.49 15.88
CA ARG A 207 -2.92 -13.53 15.37
C ARG A 207 -3.00 -13.41 13.84
N PRO A 208 -2.08 -14.05 13.11
CA PRO A 208 -2.06 -13.95 11.66
C PRO A 208 -3.37 -14.45 11.04
N VAL A 209 -3.91 -13.68 10.09
CA VAL A 209 -5.13 -13.98 9.34
C VAL A 209 -4.78 -14.03 7.86
N LEU A 210 -5.23 -15.08 7.17
CA LEU A 210 -5.12 -15.16 5.72
C LEU A 210 -6.17 -14.27 5.05
N CYS A 211 -5.73 -13.50 4.06
CA CYS A 211 -6.56 -12.56 3.33
C CYS A 211 -6.37 -12.80 1.82
N PRO A 212 -7.30 -13.52 1.16
CA PRO A 212 -7.26 -13.66 -0.28
C PRO A 212 -7.60 -12.33 -0.95
N VAL A 213 -6.82 -11.97 -1.97
CA VAL A 213 -6.97 -10.73 -2.74
C VAL A 213 -7.42 -11.12 -4.15
N ASP A 214 -8.70 -10.86 -4.44
CA ASP A 214 -9.30 -11.06 -5.76
C ASP A 214 -9.45 -9.74 -6.55
N ARG A 215 -9.42 -8.61 -5.83
CA ARG A 215 -9.63 -7.26 -6.35
C ARG A 215 -8.79 -6.23 -5.63
N ILE A 216 -8.63 -5.08 -6.28
CA ILE A 216 -8.16 -3.83 -5.68
C ILE A 216 -9.18 -2.73 -5.92
N SER A 217 -9.23 -1.73 -5.06
CA SER A 217 -10.24 -0.67 -5.13
C SER A 217 -9.59 0.71 -5.30
N LEU A 218 -10.20 1.52 -6.15
CA LEU A 218 -9.98 2.96 -6.15
C LEU A 218 -10.83 3.56 -5.03
N MET A 219 -10.17 4.14 -4.04
CA MET A 219 -10.82 4.69 -2.84
C MET A 219 -10.54 6.18 -2.71
N SER A 220 -11.36 6.85 -1.91
CA SER A 220 -11.23 8.27 -1.64
C SER A 220 -11.53 8.62 -0.18
N TYR A 221 -10.91 9.68 0.33
CA TYR A 221 -11.23 10.23 1.66
C TYR A 221 -11.34 11.75 1.61
N ALA A 222 -12.05 12.33 2.58
CA ALA A 222 -12.13 13.77 2.76
C ALA A 222 -10.79 14.34 3.21
N ALA A 223 -10.22 15.27 2.45
CA ALA A 223 -8.90 15.83 2.72
C ALA A 223 -8.84 16.65 4.02
N SER A 224 -9.98 17.14 4.48
CA SER A 224 -10.14 17.89 5.73
C SER A 224 -10.28 17.00 6.97
N GLU A 225 -10.36 15.67 6.81
CA GLU A 225 -10.64 14.73 7.89
C GLU A 225 -9.51 13.71 8.06
N ILE A 226 -8.59 14.00 8.97
CA ILE A 226 -7.56 13.04 9.36
C ILE A 226 -8.21 11.80 9.99
N GLY A 227 -7.82 10.61 9.51
CA GLY A 227 -8.40 9.35 9.98
C GLY A 227 -9.87 9.13 9.64
N GLY A 228 -10.48 9.98 8.80
CA GLY A 228 -11.87 9.83 8.33
C GLY A 228 -12.06 8.62 7.40
N PRO A 229 -13.31 8.20 7.17
CA PRO A 229 -13.61 6.96 6.44
C PRO A 229 -13.20 7.02 4.97
N LEU A 230 -12.98 5.84 4.39
CA LEU A 230 -12.81 5.66 2.95
C LEU A 230 -14.18 5.46 2.28
N ALA A 231 -14.32 6.04 1.09
CA ALA A 231 -15.38 5.72 0.15
C ALA A 231 -14.81 4.92 -1.03
N HIS A 232 -15.49 3.85 -1.41
CA HIS A 232 -15.14 3.02 -2.56
C HIS A 232 -15.72 3.62 -3.82
N LEU A 233 -14.86 3.91 -4.81
CA LEU A 233 -15.27 4.49 -6.09
C LEU A 233 -15.37 3.43 -7.19
N ALA A 234 -14.44 2.49 -7.21
CA ALA A 234 -14.42 1.41 -8.19
C ALA A 234 -13.61 0.22 -7.67
N ASP A 235 -13.90 -0.97 -8.18
CA ASP A 235 -13.12 -2.19 -7.98
C ASP A 235 -12.54 -2.67 -9.31
N TYR A 236 -11.26 -3.04 -9.30
CA TYR A 236 -10.59 -3.72 -10.39
C TYR A 236 -10.40 -5.19 -10.02
N ASP A 237 -11.07 -6.08 -10.74
CA ASP A 237 -10.96 -7.53 -10.57
C ASP A 237 -9.66 -8.04 -11.20
N LEU A 238 -8.85 -8.77 -10.42
CA LEU A 238 -7.54 -9.25 -10.86
C LEU A 238 -7.63 -10.36 -11.91
N ALA A 239 -8.67 -11.20 -11.84
CA ALA A 239 -8.86 -12.31 -12.76
C ALA A 239 -9.41 -11.85 -14.11
N SER A 240 -10.45 -11.02 -14.11
CA SER A 240 -11.10 -10.54 -15.33
C SER A 240 -10.46 -9.26 -15.89
N GLN A 241 -9.64 -8.56 -15.10
CA GLN A 241 -9.01 -7.28 -15.47
C GLN A 241 -10.03 -6.17 -15.83
N VAL A 242 -11.20 -6.24 -15.20
CA VAL A 242 -12.31 -5.30 -15.41
C VAL A 242 -12.38 -4.35 -14.23
N LEU A 243 -12.53 -3.06 -14.54
CA LEU A 243 -12.88 -2.03 -13.57
C LEU A 243 -14.41 -1.88 -13.53
N VAL A 244 -15.00 -1.98 -12.35
CA VAL A 244 -16.41 -1.74 -12.08
C VAL A 244 -16.53 -0.53 -11.18
N TRP A 245 -17.27 0.49 -11.61
CA TRP A 245 -17.54 1.67 -10.80
C TRP A 245 -18.70 1.41 -9.85
N HIS A 246 -18.60 1.98 -8.65
CA HIS A 246 -19.68 2.05 -7.68
C HIS A 246 -20.42 3.38 -7.85
N ASP A 247 -21.67 3.44 -7.40
CA ASP A 247 -22.52 4.63 -7.48
C ASP A 247 -22.01 5.75 -6.54
N ASP A 248 -20.92 6.43 -6.92
CA ASP A 248 -20.38 7.63 -6.29
C ASP A 248 -20.36 8.79 -7.30
N PRO A 249 -20.89 9.99 -6.96
CA PRO A 249 -20.91 11.15 -7.86
C PRO A 249 -19.53 11.57 -8.42
N LEU A 250 -18.43 11.22 -7.74
CA LEU A 250 -17.06 11.45 -8.23
C LEU A 250 -16.73 10.63 -9.48
N HIS A 251 -17.45 9.55 -9.73
CA HIS A 251 -17.30 8.77 -10.96
C HIS A 251 -17.53 9.63 -12.20
N LEU A 252 -18.40 10.65 -12.14
CA LEU A 252 -18.78 11.46 -13.31
C LEU A 252 -17.61 12.30 -13.84
N LYS A 253 -16.70 12.73 -12.95
CA LYS A 253 -15.48 13.45 -13.33
C LYS A 253 -14.46 12.51 -13.97
N LEU A 254 -14.27 11.32 -13.39
CA LEU A 254 -13.26 10.36 -13.86
C LEU A 254 -13.71 9.50 -15.08
N GLN A 255 -15.01 9.28 -15.27
CA GLN A 255 -15.53 8.41 -16.34
C GLN A 255 -15.60 9.07 -17.71
N ALA A 256 -15.77 10.40 -17.79
CA ALA A 256 -16.04 11.11 -19.05
C ALA A 256 -14.98 10.90 -20.15
N ALA A 257 -13.79 10.40 -19.81
CA ALA A 257 -12.71 10.09 -20.76
C ALA A 257 -12.45 8.59 -21.02
N SER A 258 -13.10 7.66 -20.29
CA SER A 258 -12.92 6.21 -20.47
C SER A 258 -13.84 5.62 -21.54
N SER A 259 -15.01 6.23 -21.74
CA SER A 259 -16.08 5.79 -22.65
C SER A 259 -15.75 5.97 -24.14
N SER A 260 -14.68 6.70 -24.46
CA SER A 260 -14.24 6.94 -25.84
C SER A 260 -13.32 5.84 -26.39
N SER A 261 -13.07 4.75 -25.64
CA SER A 261 -12.19 3.65 -26.08
C SER A 261 -12.87 2.30 -26.37
N THR A 262 -14.18 2.14 -26.15
CA THR A 262 -14.94 1.01 -26.70
C THR A 262 -15.44 1.32 -28.10
N GLY A 263 -14.51 1.31 -29.06
CA GLY A 263 -14.86 1.21 -30.47
C GLY A 263 -15.38 -0.19 -30.80
N ILE A 264 -16.69 -0.38 -30.81
CA ILE A 264 -17.32 -1.41 -31.66
C ILE A 264 -17.91 -0.68 -32.87
N ARG A 265 -17.28 -0.92 -34.02
CA ARG A 265 -17.76 -0.52 -35.33
C ARG A 265 -19.08 -1.23 -35.62
N SER A 266 -20.15 -0.47 -35.83
CA SER A 266 -21.21 -0.88 -36.74
C SER A 266 -20.91 -0.23 -38.09
N HIS A 267 -20.45 -1.04 -39.03
CA HIS A 267 -20.31 -0.64 -40.43
C HIS A 267 -21.70 -0.27 -41.01
N PRO A 268 -21.79 0.76 -41.86
CA PRO A 268 -22.95 0.98 -42.70
C PRO A 268 -22.78 0.16 -43.97
N ASP A 269 -23.75 -0.69 -44.30
CA ASP A 269 -23.93 -1.14 -45.67
C ASP A 269 -25.24 -0.55 -46.19
N GLY A 270 -25.08 0.42 -47.08
CA GLY A 270 -26.13 0.91 -47.95
C GLY A 270 -26.02 0.20 -49.29
N SER A 271 -27.16 -0.30 -49.77
CA SER A 271 -27.53 -0.42 -51.19
C SER A 271 -29.01 -0.82 -51.20
N ALA A 272 -29.97 0.10 -51.32
CA ALA A 272 -30.39 0.85 -52.51
C ALA A 272 -31.30 0.02 -53.46
N ILE A 273 -32.31 0.73 -53.97
CA ILE A 273 -33.08 0.49 -55.21
C ILE A 273 -34.23 -0.54 -55.14
N HIS A 274 -35.43 -0.11 -54.72
CA HIS A 274 -36.61 0.16 -55.57
C HIS A 274 -37.84 0.51 -54.72
#